data_AF-A0A7Y7DIX8-F1
#
_entry.id   AF-A0A7Y7DIX8-F1
#
_cell.length_a   1.000
_cell.length_b   1.000
_cell.length_c   1.000
_cell.angle_alpha   90.00
_cell.angle_beta   90.00
_cell.angle_gamma   90.00
#
_symmetry.space_group_name_H-M   'P 1'
#
loop_
_entity.id
_entity.type
_entity.pdbx_description
1 polymer ?
#
loop_
_entity_poly.entity_id
_entity_poly.type
_entity_poly.pdbx_seq_one_letter_code
_entity_poly.pdbx_strand_id
1 'polypeptide(L)'
;MPNLSENAKYHQVAANTNGNFLSLFPNQERHWQCGLNSHLDKIVERMKKHPIDPETGKRKILISLHGGLNSISANVKRVEKHYMSAMDDGYYPVFLSWRSGAVTTLYDRYFGVRNGVDRSKWVTIPSSPFYIVSDLLSGLAAIPESIWDQGANFYNSHKNNLTGFYESDIKSRLNEFQSPEVFYTQRGNEKSTLEKIGYGIRQVIPGVVRLASTPLIEGMADKAWTVMLRRAKTLVYRQQDLTYRGIGQSFGNLENRSDELSDTVNCERNGKFYESGGPNGVVAQLFRSLRGIEDIEITLVGHSMGAIIANDIVNIFPDLPFNRIVHMASADSIRNFIEKTQPYLVNNPNTQFYNLMLHPLNEDQEQSAYGAAPEGSLLIWIDYLLKNPETTLDRVSGRWENMKWVVPLLSREQNIHLKLFGLRQMMAYEDAPNQSFLEPTKHGDFGNYKFWREEFFWR
;
A
#
# COMPACT_ATOMS: atom_id res chain seq x y z
N MET A 1 -7.01 -5.54 -22.06
CA MET A 1 -6.52 -5.63 -20.67
C MET A 1 -5.63 -6.86 -20.57
N PRO A 2 -4.65 -6.93 -19.64
CA PRO A 2 -3.94 -8.18 -19.40
C PRO A 2 -4.94 -9.25 -18.93
N ASN A 3 -4.84 -10.46 -19.47
CA ASN A 3 -5.64 -11.60 -19.03
C ASN A 3 -4.82 -12.40 -18.02
N LEU A 4 -5.41 -12.70 -16.87
CA LEU A 4 -4.81 -13.66 -15.94
C LEU A 4 -4.91 -15.08 -16.52
N SER A 5 -3.97 -15.94 -16.18
CA SER A 5 -4.14 -17.38 -16.38
C SER A 5 -5.41 -17.90 -15.67
N GLU A 6 -6.02 -18.95 -16.23
CA GLU A 6 -7.25 -19.52 -15.67
C GLU A 6 -7.08 -20.03 -14.24
N ASN A 7 -5.89 -20.50 -13.88
CA ASN A 7 -5.59 -20.97 -12.53
C ASN A 7 -5.44 -19.84 -11.54
N ALA A 8 -4.84 -18.71 -11.95
CA ALA A 8 -4.64 -17.56 -11.08
C ALA A 8 -5.95 -16.77 -10.82
N LYS A 9 -7.02 -17.01 -11.59
CA LYS A 9 -8.20 -16.12 -11.63
C LYS A 9 -8.84 -15.85 -10.27
N TYR A 10 -8.92 -16.89 -9.44
CA TYR A 10 -9.52 -16.80 -8.11
C TYR A 10 -8.50 -16.46 -7.01
N HIS A 11 -7.29 -16.07 -7.39
CA HIS A 11 -6.28 -15.54 -6.48
C HIS A 11 -6.12 -14.03 -6.63
N GLN A 12 -6.98 -13.36 -7.41
CA GLN A 12 -6.96 -11.91 -7.53
C GLN A 12 -8.38 -11.33 -7.46
N VAL A 13 -8.51 -10.23 -6.75
CA VAL A 13 -9.70 -9.36 -6.80
C VAL A 13 -9.22 -7.98 -7.23
N ALA A 14 -9.66 -7.53 -8.40
CA ALA A 14 -9.25 -6.26 -8.95
C ALA A 14 -10.39 -5.23 -8.90
N ALA A 15 -10.01 -3.96 -8.75
CA ALA A 15 -10.92 -2.83 -8.75
C ALA A 15 -10.44 -1.73 -9.72
N ASN A 16 -11.40 -1.01 -10.28
CA ASN A 16 -11.14 0.14 -11.13
C ASN A 16 -10.85 1.41 -10.31
N THR A 17 -10.79 2.56 -10.97
CA THR A 17 -10.49 3.87 -10.35
C THR A 17 -11.57 4.36 -9.38
N ASN A 18 -12.74 3.72 -9.38
CA ASN A 18 -13.89 4.08 -8.56
C ASN A 18 -14.14 3.09 -7.42
N GLY A 19 -13.24 2.11 -7.25
CA GLY A 19 -13.40 1.03 -6.29
C GLY A 19 -14.39 -0.06 -6.70
N ASN A 20 -14.91 -0.01 -7.94
CA ASN A 20 -15.81 -1.04 -8.47
C ASN A 20 -15.01 -2.24 -8.98
N PHE A 21 -15.60 -3.43 -8.90
CA PHE A 21 -14.96 -4.67 -9.38
C PHE A 21 -14.56 -4.54 -10.85
N LEU A 22 -13.34 -4.97 -11.14
CA LEU A 22 -12.76 -5.00 -12.48
C LEU A 22 -12.51 -6.45 -12.84
N SER A 23 -13.39 -7.05 -13.63
CA SER A 23 -13.14 -8.39 -14.16
C SER A 23 -11.91 -8.37 -15.07
N LEU A 24 -10.98 -9.30 -14.83
CA LEU A 24 -9.76 -9.50 -15.63
C LEU A 24 -9.88 -10.72 -16.55
N PHE A 25 -11.11 -11.21 -16.76
CA PHE A 25 -11.39 -12.45 -17.50
C PHE A 25 -12.34 -12.18 -18.67
N PRO A 26 -12.09 -12.78 -19.85
CA PRO A 26 -13.00 -12.68 -20.98
C PRO A 26 -14.33 -13.43 -20.69
N ASN A 27 -15.46 -12.81 -21.05
CA ASN A 27 -16.83 -13.35 -20.97
C ASN A 27 -17.46 -13.51 -19.57
N GLN A 28 -17.69 -12.41 -18.86
CA GLN A 28 -18.61 -12.43 -17.71
C GLN A 28 -19.60 -11.26 -17.72
N GLU A 29 -20.64 -11.46 -16.91
CA GLU A 29 -21.86 -10.67 -16.72
C GLU A 29 -21.69 -9.17 -17.02
N ARG A 30 -22.68 -8.58 -17.71
CA ARG A 30 -22.66 -7.17 -18.14
C ARG A 30 -22.42 -6.19 -16.98
N HIS A 31 -22.76 -6.57 -15.74
CA HIS A 31 -22.64 -5.72 -14.56
C HIS A 31 -21.52 -6.18 -13.62
N TRP A 32 -20.60 -5.25 -13.32
CA TRP A 32 -19.45 -5.49 -12.45
C TRP A 32 -19.84 -5.98 -11.04
N GLN A 33 -20.98 -5.56 -10.49
CA GLN A 33 -21.40 -5.95 -9.14
C GLN A 33 -21.97 -7.36 -9.08
N CYS A 34 -22.71 -7.79 -10.12
CA CYS A 34 -23.14 -9.19 -10.23
C CYS A 34 -21.91 -10.10 -10.42
N GLY A 35 -20.97 -9.68 -11.29
CA GLY A 35 -19.70 -10.39 -11.49
C GLY A 35 -18.86 -10.51 -10.21
N LEU A 36 -18.87 -9.48 -9.35
CA LEU A 36 -18.18 -9.53 -8.05
C LEU A 36 -18.72 -10.64 -7.16
N ASN A 37 -20.05 -10.73 -6.99
CA ASN A 37 -20.64 -11.75 -6.11
C ASN A 37 -20.30 -13.16 -6.59
N SER A 38 -20.45 -13.42 -7.89
CA SER A 38 -20.09 -14.71 -8.50
C SER A 38 -18.61 -15.03 -8.32
N HIS A 39 -17.74 -14.03 -8.49
CA HIS A 39 -16.31 -14.16 -8.29
C HIS A 39 -15.95 -14.48 -6.84
N LEU A 40 -16.50 -13.73 -5.89
CA LEU A 40 -16.28 -13.95 -4.44
C LEU A 40 -16.80 -15.31 -4.00
N ASP A 41 -17.98 -15.74 -4.45
CA ASP A 41 -18.50 -17.08 -4.13
C ASP A 41 -17.55 -18.18 -4.61
N LYS A 42 -16.94 -18.02 -5.80
CA LYS A 42 -15.95 -18.98 -6.32
C LYS A 42 -14.63 -18.96 -5.55
N ILE A 43 -14.18 -17.79 -5.10
CA ILE A 43 -13.03 -17.66 -4.20
C ILE A 43 -13.31 -18.40 -2.89
N VAL A 44 -14.46 -18.13 -2.25
CA VAL A 44 -14.87 -18.78 -0.99
C VAL A 44 -15.03 -20.29 -1.16
N GLU A 45 -15.63 -20.76 -2.27
CA GLU A 45 -15.76 -22.18 -2.57
C GLU A 45 -14.39 -22.87 -2.63
N ARG A 46 -13.39 -22.21 -3.25
CA ARG A 46 -12.03 -22.73 -3.34
C ARG A 46 -11.29 -22.66 -2.01
N MET A 47 -11.45 -21.59 -1.23
CA MET A 47 -10.91 -21.48 0.12
C MET A 47 -11.43 -22.62 1.02
N LYS A 48 -12.73 -22.94 0.95
CA LYS A 48 -13.33 -24.05 1.71
C LYS A 48 -12.76 -25.42 1.33
N LYS A 49 -12.24 -25.57 0.11
CA LYS A 49 -11.60 -26.80 -0.38
C LYS A 49 -10.08 -26.83 -0.15
N HIS A 50 -9.46 -25.69 0.17
CA HIS A 50 -8.02 -25.56 0.37
C HIS A 50 -7.55 -26.32 1.62
N PRO A 51 -6.58 -27.24 1.58
CA PRO A 51 -6.23 -28.11 2.70
C PRO A 51 -6.11 -27.39 4.06
N ILE A 52 -6.56 -28.07 5.11
CA ILE A 52 -6.32 -27.64 6.49
C ILE A 52 -4.86 -27.90 6.81
N ASP A 53 -4.19 -26.93 7.40
CA ASP A 53 -2.83 -27.09 7.89
C ASP A 53 -2.82 -28.08 9.07
N PRO A 54 -1.99 -29.13 9.00
CA PRO A 54 -1.99 -30.17 10.04
C PRO A 54 -1.43 -29.69 11.38
N GLU A 55 -0.63 -28.62 11.41
CA GLU A 55 -0.04 -28.08 12.64
C GLU A 55 -1.01 -27.15 13.35
N THR A 56 -1.68 -26.25 12.60
CA THR A 56 -2.59 -25.27 13.21
C THR A 56 -4.04 -25.76 13.28
N GLY A 57 -4.39 -26.79 12.51
CA GLY A 57 -5.79 -27.22 12.34
C GLY A 57 -6.65 -26.18 11.63
N LYS A 58 -6.04 -25.21 10.94
CA LYS A 58 -6.72 -24.11 10.24
C LYS A 58 -6.28 -24.03 8.78
N ARG A 59 -7.13 -23.49 7.91
CA ARG A 59 -6.81 -23.14 6.53
C ARG A 59 -6.11 -21.78 6.56
N LYS A 60 -4.86 -21.75 6.10
CA LYS A 60 -4.06 -20.53 6.01
C LYS A 60 -4.53 -19.68 4.83
N ILE A 61 -5.10 -18.51 5.10
CA ILE A 61 -5.56 -17.56 4.06
C ILE A 61 -4.59 -16.38 4.03
N LEU A 62 -3.96 -16.15 2.88
CA LEU A 62 -3.10 -14.97 2.66
C LEU A 62 -3.89 -13.91 1.89
N ILE A 63 -4.05 -12.72 2.45
CA ILE A 63 -4.65 -11.58 1.76
C ILE A 63 -3.60 -10.48 1.61
N SER A 64 -3.24 -10.15 0.38
CA SER A 64 -2.21 -9.15 0.08
C SER A 64 -2.78 -7.93 -0.62
N LEU A 65 -2.63 -6.77 0.00
CA LEU A 65 -2.99 -5.44 -0.50
C LEU A 65 -1.73 -4.75 -1.03
N HIS A 66 -1.66 -4.51 -2.34
CA HIS A 66 -0.47 -3.88 -2.94
C HIS A 66 -0.35 -2.37 -2.64
N GLY A 67 0.73 -1.71 -3.09
CA GLY A 67 0.93 -0.26 -2.90
C GLY A 67 0.34 0.67 -3.97
N GLY A 68 0.52 1.97 -3.78
CA GLY A 68 0.22 2.98 -4.82
C GLY A 68 1.10 2.81 -6.08
N LEU A 69 0.81 3.58 -7.14
CA LEU A 69 1.63 3.66 -8.36
C LEU A 69 1.79 2.37 -9.18
N ASN A 70 0.96 1.35 -8.95
CA ASN A 70 0.98 0.11 -9.71
C ASN A 70 -0.02 0.15 -10.88
N SER A 71 0.41 -0.34 -12.04
CA SER A 71 -0.50 -0.64 -13.15
C SER A 71 -1.19 -1.98 -12.92
N ILE A 72 -2.37 -2.18 -13.51
CA ILE A 72 -3.06 -3.48 -13.46
C ILE A 72 -2.19 -4.59 -14.06
N SER A 73 -1.44 -4.30 -15.14
CA SER A 73 -0.53 -5.29 -15.74
C SER A 73 0.64 -5.68 -14.83
N ALA A 74 1.20 -4.73 -14.09
CA ALA A 74 2.23 -5.04 -13.09
C ALA A 74 1.67 -5.92 -11.96
N ASN A 75 0.45 -5.64 -11.52
CA ASN A 75 -0.22 -6.43 -10.49
C ASN A 75 -0.54 -7.85 -10.97
N VAL A 76 -1.07 -8.01 -12.20
CA VAL A 76 -1.28 -9.33 -12.81
C VAL A 76 0.00 -10.15 -12.80
N LYS A 77 1.11 -9.58 -13.27
CA LYS A 77 2.42 -10.26 -13.26
C LYS A 77 2.86 -10.65 -11.85
N ARG A 78 2.59 -9.79 -10.86
CA ARG A 78 2.92 -10.07 -9.44
C ARG A 78 2.08 -11.24 -8.91
N VAL A 79 0.79 -11.30 -9.25
CA VAL A 79 -0.05 -12.46 -8.90
C VAL A 79 0.50 -13.73 -9.53
N GLU A 80 0.74 -13.71 -10.84
CA GLU A 80 1.27 -14.87 -11.58
C GLU A 80 2.61 -15.36 -11.03
N LYS A 81 3.46 -14.44 -10.56
CA LYS A 81 4.73 -14.75 -9.92
C LYS A 81 4.56 -15.45 -8.57
N HIS A 82 3.60 -15.02 -7.75
CA HIS A 82 3.55 -15.37 -6.32
C HIS A 82 2.50 -16.39 -5.93
N TYR A 83 1.37 -16.48 -6.66
CA TYR A 83 0.25 -17.29 -6.19
C TYR A 83 0.61 -18.78 -6.05
N MET A 84 1.38 -19.34 -6.98
CA MET A 84 1.81 -20.75 -6.87
C MET A 84 2.76 -20.93 -5.70
N SER A 85 3.74 -20.04 -5.51
CA SER A 85 4.64 -20.14 -4.36
C SER A 85 3.93 -20.04 -3.02
N ALA A 86 2.88 -19.22 -2.91
CA ALA A 86 2.10 -19.14 -1.67
C ALA A 86 1.23 -20.40 -1.47
N MET A 87 0.69 -20.98 -2.55
CA MET A 87 -0.01 -22.26 -2.52
C MET A 87 0.89 -23.41 -2.09
N ASP A 88 2.12 -23.45 -2.61
CA ASP A 88 3.15 -24.45 -2.25
C ASP A 88 3.54 -24.33 -0.77
N ASP A 89 3.44 -23.12 -0.20
CA ASP A 89 3.66 -22.84 1.22
C ASP A 89 2.42 -23.10 2.10
N GLY A 90 1.39 -23.71 1.52
CA GLY A 90 0.16 -24.09 2.23
C GLY A 90 -0.85 -22.95 2.43
N TYR A 91 -0.63 -21.76 1.86
CA TYR A 91 -1.59 -20.66 1.90
C TYR A 91 -2.58 -20.73 0.74
N TYR A 92 -3.81 -20.25 0.95
CA TYR A 92 -4.68 -19.81 -0.12
C TYR A 92 -4.50 -18.30 -0.34
N PRO A 93 -3.80 -17.84 -1.39
CA PRO A 93 -3.52 -16.42 -1.57
C PRO A 93 -4.65 -15.69 -2.33
N VAL A 94 -4.98 -14.49 -1.87
CA VAL A 94 -5.82 -13.53 -2.58
C VAL A 94 -5.10 -12.18 -2.63
N PHE A 95 -4.77 -11.76 -3.84
CA PHE A 95 -4.13 -10.47 -4.10
C PHE A 95 -5.19 -9.44 -4.48
N LEU A 96 -5.27 -8.37 -3.70
CA LEU A 96 -6.15 -7.25 -3.95
C LEU A 96 -5.44 -6.23 -4.82
N SER A 97 -6.05 -5.90 -5.95
CA SER A 97 -5.47 -5.01 -6.94
C SER A 97 -6.37 -3.84 -7.31
N TRP A 98 -5.79 -2.67 -7.53
CA TRP A 98 -6.53 -1.51 -8.01
C TRP A 98 -5.68 -0.63 -8.91
N ARG A 99 -6.35 0.23 -9.68
CA ARG A 99 -5.68 1.20 -10.55
C ARG A 99 -5.09 2.33 -9.71
N SER A 100 -3.78 2.27 -9.45
CA SER A 100 -3.06 3.29 -8.66
C SER A 100 -1.96 4.03 -9.44
N GLY A 101 -1.79 3.76 -10.74
CA GLY A 101 -0.74 4.38 -11.56
C GLY A 101 -0.84 5.91 -11.68
N ALA A 102 0.30 6.61 -11.54
CA ALA A 102 0.40 8.07 -11.53
C ALA A 102 -0.36 8.78 -12.67
N VAL A 103 -0.20 8.31 -13.91
CA VAL A 103 -0.84 8.93 -15.09
C VAL A 103 -2.36 8.86 -15.00
N THR A 104 -2.89 7.70 -14.61
CA THR A 104 -4.35 7.53 -14.45
C THR A 104 -4.90 8.39 -13.32
N THR A 105 -4.10 8.61 -12.28
CA THR A 105 -4.45 9.44 -11.14
C THR A 105 -4.50 10.92 -11.52
N LEU A 106 -3.51 11.40 -12.27
CA LEU A 106 -3.48 12.78 -12.78
C LEU A 106 -4.61 13.03 -13.78
N TYR A 107 -4.91 12.06 -14.65
CA TYR A 107 -6.06 12.15 -15.54
C TYR A 107 -7.36 12.34 -14.76
N ASP A 108 -7.59 11.55 -13.71
CA ASP A 108 -8.78 11.70 -12.88
C ASP A 108 -8.80 13.02 -12.11
N ARG A 109 -7.64 13.49 -11.60
CA ARG A 109 -7.52 14.81 -10.96
C ARG A 109 -8.01 15.93 -11.88
N TYR A 110 -7.66 15.91 -13.16
CA TYR A 110 -8.01 16.98 -14.08
C TYR A 110 -9.37 16.79 -14.77
N PHE A 111 -9.80 15.55 -15.02
CA PHE A 111 -10.93 15.30 -15.90
C PHE A 111 -12.07 14.48 -15.27
N GLY A 112 -11.92 13.94 -14.06
CA GLY A 112 -12.94 13.06 -13.45
C GLY A 112 -13.39 13.45 -12.04
N VAL A 113 -12.47 13.93 -11.20
CA VAL A 113 -12.67 14.09 -9.76
C VAL A 113 -12.50 15.55 -9.35
N ARG A 114 -13.42 16.05 -8.52
CA ARG A 114 -13.30 17.35 -7.84
C ARG A 114 -13.73 17.23 -6.39
N ASN A 115 -12.91 17.74 -5.48
CA ASN A 115 -13.19 17.79 -4.03
C ASN A 115 -13.66 16.43 -3.47
N GLY A 116 -13.00 15.35 -3.86
CA GLY A 116 -13.31 13.98 -3.41
C GLY A 116 -14.48 13.29 -4.13
N VAL A 117 -15.17 13.97 -5.07
CA VAL A 117 -16.39 13.50 -5.71
C VAL A 117 -16.19 13.34 -7.21
N ASP A 118 -16.65 12.22 -7.79
CA ASP A 118 -16.78 12.08 -9.25
C ASP A 118 -17.73 13.17 -9.81
N ARG A 119 -17.29 13.89 -10.85
CA ARG A 119 -18.07 14.96 -11.48
C ARG A 119 -18.24 14.70 -12.97
N SER A 120 -19.32 15.27 -13.52
CA SER A 120 -19.60 15.22 -14.96
C SER A 120 -18.45 15.81 -15.77
N LYS A 121 -18.13 15.17 -16.91
CA LYS A 121 -17.13 15.64 -17.87
C LYS A 121 -17.43 17.04 -18.39
N TRP A 122 -18.70 17.43 -18.44
CA TRP A 122 -19.14 18.78 -18.80
C TRP A 122 -18.70 19.85 -17.81
N VAL A 123 -18.41 19.48 -16.56
CA VAL A 123 -17.90 20.41 -15.54
C VAL A 123 -16.37 20.30 -15.43
N THR A 124 -15.84 19.08 -15.48
CA THR A 124 -14.41 18.85 -15.25
C THR A 124 -13.54 19.24 -16.45
N ILE A 125 -13.99 19.01 -17.69
CA ILE A 125 -13.21 19.35 -18.89
C ILE A 125 -13.06 20.87 -19.05
N PRO A 126 -14.13 21.69 -19.00
CA PRO A 126 -13.96 23.14 -19.15
C PRO A 126 -13.19 23.78 -17.99
N SER A 127 -13.30 23.21 -16.78
CA SER A 127 -12.55 23.71 -15.62
C SER A 127 -11.09 23.23 -15.58
N SER A 128 -10.72 22.19 -16.32
CA SER A 128 -9.39 21.58 -16.20
C SER A 128 -8.23 22.53 -16.45
N PRO A 129 -8.26 23.47 -17.42
CA PRO A 129 -7.15 24.41 -17.63
C PRO A 129 -6.88 25.27 -16.39
N PHE A 130 -7.94 25.74 -15.72
CA PHE A 130 -7.79 26.55 -14.49
C PHE A 130 -7.20 25.73 -13.34
N TYR A 131 -7.60 24.46 -13.20
CA TYR A 131 -7.02 23.57 -12.19
C TYR A 131 -5.56 23.22 -12.48
N ILE A 132 -5.21 22.99 -13.75
CA ILE A 132 -3.81 22.76 -14.15
C ILE A 132 -2.96 23.98 -13.81
N VAL A 133 -3.40 25.18 -14.21
CA VAL A 133 -2.68 26.43 -13.92
C VAL A 133 -2.60 26.67 -12.41
N SER A 134 -3.69 26.48 -11.67
CA SER A 134 -3.68 26.63 -10.20
C SER A 134 -2.73 25.67 -9.53
N ASP A 135 -2.76 24.38 -9.89
CA ASP A 135 -1.89 23.35 -9.30
C ASP A 135 -0.41 23.64 -9.65
N LEU A 136 -0.13 24.12 -10.87
CA LEU A 136 1.21 24.58 -11.27
C LEU A 136 1.68 25.80 -10.47
N LEU A 137 0.84 26.83 -10.33
CA LEU A 137 1.17 28.04 -9.56
C LEU A 137 1.40 27.72 -8.08
N SER A 138 0.59 26.83 -7.50
CA SER A 138 0.81 26.35 -6.13
C SER A 138 2.13 25.60 -6.00
N GLY A 139 2.48 24.74 -6.96
CA GLY A 139 3.79 24.08 -7.00
C GLY A 139 4.95 25.08 -7.10
N LEU A 140 4.82 26.12 -7.94
CA LEU A 140 5.83 27.18 -8.07
C LEU A 140 5.98 28.02 -6.79
N ALA A 141 4.91 28.24 -6.04
CA ALA A 141 4.96 28.95 -4.77
C ALA A 141 5.62 28.14 -3.66
N ALA A 142 5.54 26.81 -3.70
CA ALA A 142 6.14 25.90 -2.73
C ALA A 142 7.66 25.70 -2.94
N ILE A 143 8.23 26.15 -4.07
CA ILE A 143 9.64 25.93 -4.43
C ILE A 143 10.63 26.35 -3.34
N PRO A 144 10.55 27.56 -2.76
CA PRO A 144 11.60 28.00 -1.85
C PRO A 144 11.63 27.14 -0.57
N GLU A 145 10.45 26.77 -0.07
CA GLU A 145 10.28 25.87 1.06
C GLU A 145 10.81 24.48 0.74
N SER A 146 10.42 23.92 -0.41
CA SER A 146 10.83 22.56 -0.78
C SER A 146 12.31 22.43 -1.09
N ILE A 147 12.93 23.42 -1.75
CA ILE A 147 14.38 23.46 -1.96
C ILE A 147 15.11 23.56 -0.63
N TRP A 148 14.63 24.38 0.31
CA TRP A 148 15.24 24.51 1.63
C TRP A 148 15.19 23.19 2.40
N ASP A 149 14.02 22.57 2.47
CA ASP A 149 13.82 21.33 3.21
C ASP A 149 14.52 20.13 2.56
N GLN A 150 14.45 20.00 1.23
CA GLN A 150 15.17 18.95 0.51
C GLN A 150 16.68 19.16 0.56
N GLY A 151 17.15 20.39 0.45
CA GLY A 151 18.57 20.73 0.58
C GLY A 151 19.11 20.39 1.97
N ALA A 152 18.36 20.74 3.02
CA ALA A 152 18.68 20.39 4.39
C ALA A 152 18.67 18.87 4.62
N ASN A 153 17.66 18.17 4.12
CA ASN A 153 17.55 16.71 4.22
C ASN A 153 18.69 16.01 3.45
N PHE A 154 19.01 16.47 2.24
CA PHE A 154 20.12 15.94 1.45
C PHE A 154 21.46 16.13 2.16
N TYR A 155 21.72 17.34 2.68
CA TYR A 155 22.93 17.63 3.45
C TYR A 155 23.02 16.77 4.71
N ASN A 156 21.93 16.68 5.47
CA ASN A 156 21.86 15.89 6.69
C ASN A 156 22.04 14.40 6.40
N SER A 157 21.41 13.85 5.35
CA SER A 157 21.57 12.44 4.98
C SER A 157 23.01 12.12 4.57
N HIS A 158 23.65 12.99 3.78
CA HIS A 158 25.06 12.83 3.40
C HIS A 158 25.99 12.92 4.61
N LYS A 159 25.76 13.91 5.49
CA LYS A 159 26.50 14.05 6.74
C LYS A 159 26.33 12.81 7.62
N ASN A 160 25.09 12.35 7.83
CA ASN A 160 24.75 11.19 8.64
C ASN A 160 25.35 9.89 8.10
N ASN A 161 25.41 9.74 6.78
CA ASN A 161 26.09 8.62 6.14
C ASN A 161 27.61 8.66 6.42
N LEU A 162 28.24 9.82 6.26
CA LEU A 162 29.68 10.00 6.48
C LEU A 162 30.07 9.80 7.96
N THR A 163 29.24 10.26 8.89
CA THR A 163 29.49 10.12 10.33
C THR A 163 29.08 8.75 10.88
N GLY A 164 28.40 7.92 10.09
CA GLY A 164 27.82 6.66 10.56
C GLY A 164 26.68 6.85 11.58
N PHE A 165 26.05 8.03 11.60
CA PHE A 165 25.04 8.42 12.57
C PHE A 165 23.89 7.40 12.64
N TYR A 166 23.35 6.97 11.50
CA TYR A 166 22.21 6.04 11.48
C TYR A 166 22.50 4.72 12.19
N GLU A 167 23.69 4.13 11.99
CA GLU A 167 24.08 2.90 12.68
C GLU A 167 24.22 3.11 14.19
N SER A 168 24.80 4.25 14.58
CA SER A 168 24.96 4.60 16.00
C SER A 168 23.60 4.82 16.66
N ASP A 169 22.68 5.53 15.99
CA ASP A 169 21.33 5.79 16.48
C ASP A 169 20.53 4.48 16.58
N ILE A 170 20.51 3.66 15.53
CA ILE A 170 19.85 2.35 15.55
C ILE A 170 20.35 1.51 16.73
N LYS A 171 21.67 1.34 16.89
CA LYS A 171 22.23 0.56 18.01
C LYS A 171 21.87 1.15 19.37
N SER A 172 21.92 2.48 19.51
CA SER A 172 21.54 3.15 20.75
C SER A 172 20.07 2.88 21.10
N ARG A 173 19.18 2.95 20.10
CA ARG A 173 17.74 2.72 20.28
C ARG A 173 17.40 1.26 20.55
N LEU A 174 18.06 0.32 19.86
CA LEU A 174 17.91 -1.11 20.14
C LEU A 174 18.30 -1.46 21.59
N ASN A 175 19.30 -0.78 22.16
CA ASN A 175 19.67 -0.96 23.56
C ASN A 175 18.69 -0.32 24.55
N GLU A 176 17.96 0.72 24.13
CA GLU A 176 16.97 1.43 24.94
C GLU A 176 15.61 0.72 24.94
N PHE A 177 15.22 0.16 23.80
CA PHE A 177 13.90 -0.42 23.58
C PHE A 177 13.84 -1.88 24.04
N GLN A 178 13.14 -2.11 25.15
CA GLN A 178 12.87 -3.46 25.66
C GLN A 178 11.62 -4.10 25.04
N SER A 179 10.68 -3.28 24.55
CA SER A 179 9.42 -3.70 23.93
C SER A 179 8.82 -2.53 23.13
N PRO A 180 8.15 -2.75 21.97
CA PRO A 180 8.08 -4.00 21.21
C PRO A 180 9.44 -4.50 20.73
N GLU A 181 9.53 -5.78 20.35
CA GLU A 181 10.77 -6.35 19.82
C GLU A 181 11.13 -5.68 18.48
N VAL A 182 12.37 -5.20 18.40
CA VAL A 182 12.92 -4.55 17.20
C VAL A 182 14.02 -5.43 16.62
N PHE A 183 13.74 -6.05 15.48
CA PHE A 183 14.69 -6.88 14.75
C PHE A 183 15.42 -6.05 13.70
N TYR A 184 16.75 -5.98 13.80
CA TYR A 184 17.62 -5.31 12.82
C TYR A 184 18.57 -6.34 12.20
N THR A 185 18.51 -6.52 10.88
CA THR A 185 19.32 -7.51 10.14
C THR A 185 20.78 -7.10 9.94
N GLN A 186 21.18 -5.97 10.56
CA GLN A 186 22.55 -5.45 10.60
C GLN A 186 23.03 -4.84 9.28
N ARG A 187 24.23 -4.26 9.32
CA ARG A 187 24.89 -3.69 8.16
C ARG A 187 25.73 -4.74 7.46
N GLY A 188 25.39 -5.04 6.21
CA GLY A 188 26.18 -5.84 5.29
C GLY A 188 27.34 -5.06 4.66
N ASN A 189 27.86 -5.58 3.54
CA ASN A 189 29.10 -5.10 2.93
C ASN A 189 29.04 -3.62 2.48
N GLU A 190 30.12 -2.87 2.74
CA GLU A 190 30.21 -1.47 2.29
C GLU A 190 30.25 -1.33 0.76
N LYS A 191 29.72 -0.22 0.25
CA LYS A 191 30.02 0.24 -1.12
C LYS A 191 31.53 0.47 -1.27
N SER A 192 32.09 -0.03 -2.36
CA SER A 192 33.49 0.25 -2.69
C SER A 192 33.68 1.76 -2.91
N THR A 193 34.89 2.27 -2.68
CA THR A 193 35.20 3.70 -2.88
C THR A 193 34.89 4.16 -4.31
N LEU A 194 35.12 3.28 -5.30
CA LEU A 194 34.77 3.52 -6.70
C LEU A 194 33.26 3.58 -6.93
N GLU A 195 32.46 2.74 -6.26
CA GLU A 195 31.00 2.81 -6.30
C GLU A 195 30.47 4.11 -5.66
N LYS A 196 31.07 4.55 -4.55
CA LYS A 196 30.70 5.81 -3.87
C LYS A 196 30.98 7.04 -4.77
N ILE A 197 32.16 7.08 -5.41
CA ILE A 197 32.53 8.17 -6.34
C ILE A 197 31.67 8.11 -7.61
N GLY A 198 31.49 6.93 -8.19
CA GLY A 198 30.65 6.73 -9.37
C GLY A 198 29.18 7.11 -9.12
N TYR A 199 28.66 6.86 -7.93
CA TYR A 199 27.34 7.34 -7.51
C TYR A 199 27.27 8.87 -7.50
N GLY A 200 28.24 9.54 -6.87
CA GLY A 200 28.30 11.01 -6.83
C GLY A 200 28.34 11.65 -8.23
N ILE A 201 29.16 11.11 -9.14
CA ILE A 201 29.24 11.59 -10.52
C ILE A 201 27.92 11.36 -11.27
N ARG A 202 27.26 10.20 -11.06
CA ARG A 202 25.94 9.90 -11.64
C ARG A 202 24.82 10.80 -11.11
N GLN A 203 24.98 11.45 -9.96
CA GLN A 203 23.97 12.37 -9.41
C GLN A 203 24.03 13.79 -9.99
N VAL A 204 25.14 14.22 -10.62
CA VAL A 204 25.31 15.62 -11.03
C VAL A 204 24.31 16.04 -12.12
N ILE A 205 24.17 15.23 -13.18
CA ILE A 205 23.25 15.52 -14.29
C ILE A 205 21.78 15.41 -13.84
N PRO A 206 21.35 14.34 -13.14
CA PRO A 206 20.02 14.29 -12.53
C PRO A 206 19.76 15.42 -11.55
N GLY A 207 20.76 15.90 -10.80
CA GLY A 207 20.60 16.98 -9.83
C GLY A 207 20.15 18.31 -10.45
N VAL A 208 20.71 18.68 -11.61
CA VAL A 208 20.28 19.89 -12.34
C VAL A 208 18.89 19.72 -12.94
N VAL A 209 18.61 18.56 -13.53
CA VAL A 209 17.27 18.25 -14.06
C VAL A 209 16.24 18.28 -12.93
N ARG A 210 16.56 17.68 -11.79
CA ARG A 210 15.74 17.61 -10.57
C ARG A 210 15.44 19.00 -10.03
N LEU A 211 16.41 19.90 -9.92
CA LEU A 211 16.14 21.29 -9.50
C LEU A 211 15.12 22.00 -10.40
N ALA A 212 15.09 21.69 -11.70
CA ALA A 212 14.12 22.26 -12.62
C ALA A 212 12.76 21.53 -12.63
N SER A 213 12.72 20.21 -12.41
CA SER A 213 11.51 19.39 -12.47
C SER A 213 10.79 19.22 -11.13
N THR A 214 11.50 19.31 -10.00
CA THR A 214 10.95 19.16 -8.65
C THR A 214 9.73 20.05 -8.39
N PRO A 215 9.75 21.36 -8.71
CA PRO A 215 8.58 22.23 -8.52
C PRO A 215 7.31 21.77 -9.25
N LEU A 216 7.48 21.30 -10.49
CA LEU A 216 6.39 20.84 -11.34
C LEU A 216 5.84 19.52 -10.82
N ILE A 217 6.74 18.64 -10.36
CA ILE A 217 6.38 17.36 -9.76
C ILE A 217 5.63 17.59 -8.45
N GLU A 218 6.09 18.49 -7.58
CA GLU A 218 5.48 18.75 -6.27
C GLU A 218 4.03 19.24 -6.37
N GLY A 219 3.77 20.28 -7.16
CA GLY A 219 2.42 20.82 -7.33
C GLY A 219 1.41 19.79 -7.87
N MET A 220 1.89 18.85 -8.69
CA MET A 220 1.07 17.78 -9.26
C MET A 220 1.02 16.53 -8.36
N ALA A 221 2.06 16.25 -7.58
CA ALA A 221 2.21 15.03 -6.80
C ALA A 221 1.28 15.01 -5.59
N ASP A 222 1.13 16.11 -4.84
CA ASP A 222 0.16 16.18 -3.73
C ASP A 222 -1.27 15.90 -4.24
N LYS A 223 -1.63 16.49 -5.37
CA LYS A 223 -2.94 16.31 -5.98
C LYS A 223 -3.16 14.89 -6.49
N ALA A 224 -2.13 14.29 -7.08
CA ALA A 224 -2.15 12.87 -7.43
C ALA A 224 -2.31 12.00 -6.17
N TRP A 225 -1.55 12.29 -5.11
CA TRP A 225 -1.64 11.59 -3.84
C TRP A 225 -3.04 11.61 -3.24
N THR A 226 -3.68 12.78 -3.21
CA THR A 226 -5.07 12.92 -2.74
C THR A 226 -6.05 12.03 -3.53
N VAL A 227 -5.90 11.95 -4.86
CA VAL A 227 -6.73 11.06 -5.68
C VAL A 227 -6.41 9.58 -5.40
N MET A 228 -5.14 9.21 -5.20
CA MET A 228 -4.77 7.85 -4.82
C MET A 228 -5.36 7.46 -3.45
N LEU A 229 -5.31 8.36 -2.47
CA LEU A 229 -5.93 8.17 -1.15
C LEU A 229 -7.43 7.94 -1.27
N ARG A 230 -8.13 8.77 -2.07
CA ARG A 230 -9.54 8.54 -2.40
C ARG A 230 -9.74 7.14 -2.95
N ARG A 231 -8.94 6.71 -3.94
CA ARG A 231 -9.07 5.38 -4.55
C ARG A 231 -8.90 4.26 -3.53
N ALA A 232 -7.90 4.35 -2.66
CA ALA A 232 -7.69 3.37 -1.59
C ALA A 232 -8.90 3.29 -0.64
N LYS A 233 -9.42 4.45 -0.20
CA LYS A 233 -10.63 4.50 0.64
C LYS A 233 -11.87 3.97 -0.08
N THR A 234 -11.98 4.19 -1.40
CA THR A 234 -13.12 3.69 -2.18
C THR A 234 -13.18 2.18 -2.33
N LEU A 235 -12.06 1.48 -2.07
CA LEU A 235 -12.03 0.02 -2.03
C LEU A 235 -12.76 -0.54 -0.81
N VAL A 236 -12.87 0.24 0.26
CA VAL A 236 -13.59 -0.11 1.49
C VAL A 236 -14.98 0.52 1.49
N TYR A 237 -15.07 1.82 1.22
CA TYR A 237 -16.33 2.58 1.19
C TYR A 237 -16.61 3.07 -0.22
N ARG A 238 -17.66 2.59 -0.88
CA ARG A 238 -18.03 3.20 -2.16
C ARG A 238 -18.55 4.60 -1.93
N GLN A 239 -18.44 5.43 -2.94
CA GLN A 239 -18.88 6.82 -2.85
C GLN A 239 -20.37 6.91 -2.45
N GLN A 240 -21.20 6.00 -2.94
CA GLN A 240 -22.63 5.91 -2.59
C GLN A 240 -22.90 5.44 -1.15
N ASP A 241 -21.97 4.76 -0.50
CA ASP A 241 -22.09 4.41 0.92
C ASP A 241 -21.95 5.69 1.79
N LEU A 242 -21.30 6.73 1.25
CA LEU A 242 -20.99 7.98 1.92
C LEU A 242 -21.87 9.16 1.47
N THR A 243 -22.74 8.96 0.48
CA THR A 243 -23.53 10.04 -0.12
C THR A 243 -25.02 9.71 -0.20
N TYR A 244 -25.86 10.67 0.19
CA TYR A 244 -27.32 10.55 0.12
C TYR A 244 -27.86 10.89 -1.28
N ARG A 245 -28.78 10.07 -1.82
CA ARG A 245 -29.64 10.34 -2.99
C ARG A 245 -28.97 11.11 -4.17
N GLY A 246 -27.98 10.49 -4.81
CA GLY A 246 -27.54 10.89 -6.15
C GLY A 246 -26.43 11.94 -6.24
N ILE A 247 -25.98 12.51 -5.12
CA ILE A 247 -24.84 13.43 -5.12
C ILE A 247 -23.55 12.62 -4.97
N GLY A 248 -22.77 12.44 -6.04
CA GLY A 248 -21.54 11.64 -5.99
C GLY A 248 -21.70 10.18 -6.40
N GLN A 249 -22.73 9.90 -7.20
CA GLN A 249 -22.84 8.64 -7.88
C GLN A 249 -21.67 8.43 -8.85
N SER A 250 -20.91 7.35 -8.64
CA SER A 250 -19.79 6.92 -9.48
C SER A 250 -20.23 6.32 -10.82
N PHE A 251 -21.42 6.72 -11.27
CA PHE A 251 -22.01 6.32 -12.53
C PHE A 251 -21.70 7.45 -13.51
N GLY A 252 -20.86 7.15 -14.50
CA GLY A 252 -20.60 8.08 -15.60
C GLY A 252 -21.93 8.55 -16.21
N ASN A 253 -22.04 9.86 -16.43
CA ASN A 253 -23.16 10.54 -17.07
C ASN A 253 -24.58 10.15 -16.58
N LEU A 254 -25.09 10.94 -15.63
CA LEU A 254 -26.49 10.99 -15.19
C LEU A 254 -27.52 11.33 -16.30
N GLU A 255 -27.09 11.63 -17.53
CA GLU A 255 -27.99 12.01 -18.62
C GLU A 255 -28.70 10.83 -19.29
N ASN A 256 -28.18 9.60 -19.14
CA ASN A 256 -28.86 8.40 -19.62
C ASN A 256 -29.33 7.53 -18.45
N ARG A 257 -30.54 7.82 -17.94
CA ARG A 257 -31.36 6.93 -17.09
C ARG A 257 -31.70 5.63 -17.85
N SER A 258 -30.70 4.83 -18.18
CA SER A 258 -30.87 3.54 -18.83
C SER A 258 -30.97 2.42 -17.79
N ASP A 259 -31.61 1.33 -18.20
CA ASP A 259 -31.85 0.10 -17.42
C ASP A 259 -30.59 -0.43 -16.69
N GLU A 260 -29.39 -0.11 -17.18
CA GLU A 260 -28.11 -0.50 -16.58
C GLU A 260 -27.87 0.01 -15.15
N LEU A 261 -28.37 1.20 -14.80
CA LEU A 261 -28.25 1.75 -13.44
C LEU A 261 -29.21 1.04 -12.48
N SER A 262 -30.42 0.76 -12.94
CA SER A 262 -31.42 -0.06 -12.23
C SER A 262 -30.83 -1.45 -11.92
N ASP A 263 -30.28 -2.10 -12.93
CA ASP A 263 -29.74 -3.46 -12.81
C ASP A 263 -28.52 -3.52 -11.91
N THR A 264 -27.65 -2.51 -11.95
CA THR A 264 -26.49 -2.44 -11.04
C THR A 264 -26.93 -2.25 -9.58
N VAL A 265 -27.88 -1.35 -9.32
CA VAL A 265 -28.43 -1.13 -7.96
C VAL A 265 -29.20 -2.36 -7.47
N ASN A 266 -29.89 -3.08 -8.36
CA ASN A 266 -30.58 -4.33 -8.04
C ASN A 266 -29.58 -5.47 -7.75
N CYS A 267 -28.57 -5.67 -8.60
CA CYS A 267 -27.46 -6.62 -8.35
C CYS A 267 -26.80 -6.38 -6.99
N GLU A 268 -26.68 -5.12 -6.62
CA GLU A 268 -26.07 -4.70 -5.37
C GLU A 268 -26.95 -4.99 -4.16
N ARG A 269 -28.18 -4.48 -4.14
CA ARG A 269 -29.09 -4.66 -3.00
C ARG A 269 -29.46 -6.11 -2.78
N ASN A 270 -29.46 -6.91 -3.85
CA ASN A 270 -29.69 -8.35 -3.80
C ASN A 270 -28.38 -9.15 -3.66
N GLY A 271 -27.24 -8.47 -3.60
CA GLY A 271 -25.94 -9.10 -3.47
C GLY A 271 -25.76 -9.75 -2.11
N LYS A 272 -25.34 -11.01 -2.10
CA LYS A 272 -25.14 -11.81 -0.88
C LYS A 272 -24.21 -11.14 0.14
N PHE A 273 -23.20 -10.41 -0.34
CA PHE A 273 -22.21 -9.74 0.51
C PHE A 273 -22.46 -8.24 0.62
N TYR A 274 -23.66 -7.75 0.32
CA TYR A 274 -24.04 -6.35 0.54
C TYR A 274 -24.61 -6.16 1.96
N GLU A 275 -24.38 -4.99 2.55
CA GLU A 275 -24.87 -4.64 3.88
C GLU A 275 -25.32 -3.19 3.89
N SER A 276 -26.61 -2.97 4.14
CA SER A 276 -27.20 -1.64 4.18
C SER A 276 -26.60 -0.83 5.34
N GLY A 277 -26.10 0.37 5.03
CA GLY A 277 -25.46 1.25 6.02
C GLY A 277 -24.01 0.86 6.38
N GLY A 278 -23.48 -0.21 5.79
CA GLY A 278 -22.09 -0.64 5.97
C GLY A 278 -21.16 -0.28 4.81
N PRO A 279 -19.85 -0.54 4.95
CA PRO A 279 -18.87 -0.36 3.87
C PRO A 279 -19.09 -1.43 2.79
N ASN A 280 -19.40 -1.01 1.55
CA ASN A 280 -19.69 -1.91 0.43
C ASN A 280 -18.68 -1.84 -0.72
N GLY A 281 -17.49 -1.29 -0.48
CA GLY A 281 -16.37 -1.44 -1.42
C GLY A 281 -16.00 -2.90 -1.66
N VAL A 282 -15.34 -3.17 -2.78
CA VAL A 282 -14.93 -4.53 -3.21
C VAL A 282 -14.15 -5.26 -2.11
N VAL A 283 -13.29 -4.56 -1.38
CA VAL A 283 -12.50 -5.14 -0.29
C VAL A 283 -13.41 -5.48 0.89
N ALA A 284 -14.32 -4.59 1.28
CA ALA A 284 -15.25 -4.86 2.37
C ALA A 284 -16.21 -6.03 2.06
N GLN A 285 -16.62 -6.21 0.80
CA GLN A 285 -17.41 -7.36 0.37
C GLN A 285 -16.58 -8.66 0.40
N LEU A 286 -15.31 -8.62 -0.02
CA LEU A 286 -14.40 -9.76 0.11
C LEU A 286 -14.27 -10.20 1.57
N PHE A 287 -13.98 -9.30 2.50
CA PHE A 287 -13.81 -9.67 3.91
C PHE A 287 -15.10 -10.19 4.55
N ARG A 288 -16.26 -9.65 4.19
CA ARG A 288 -17.55 -10.23 4.60
C ARG A 288 -17.77 -11.64 4.06
N SER A 289 -17.30 -11.93 2.85
CA SER A 289 -17.41 -13.28 2.27
C SER A 289 -16.63 -14.34 3.08
N LEU A 290 -15.66 -13.92 3.91
CA LEU A 290 -14.86 -14.81 4.75
C LEU A 290 -15.57 -15.23 6.05
N ARG A 291 -16.57 -14.47 6.53
CA ARG A 291 -17.30 -14.76 7.79
C ARG A 291 -18.00 -16.13 7.81
N GLY A 292 -18.22 -16.73 6.64
CA GLY A 292 -18.85 -18.04 6.49
C GLY A 292 -17.89 -19.20 6.25
N ILE A 293 -16.59 -19.00 6.47
CA ILE A 293 -15.57 -20.04 6.34
C ILE A 293 -15.08 -20.41 7.74
N GLU A 294 -15.37 -21.65 8.14
CA GLU A 294 -14.90 -22.21 9.41
C GLU A 294 -13.42 -22.61 9.30
N ASP A 295 -12.76 -22.67 10.45
CA ASP A 295 -11.37 -23.12 10.58
C ASP A 295 -10.39 -22.39 9.67
N ILE A 296 -10.48 -21.05 9.60
CA ILE A 296 -9.50 -20.23 8.89
C ILE A 296 -8.61 -19.45 9.85
N GLU A 297 -7.42 -19.10 9.36
CA GLU A 297 -6.57 -18.07 9.93
C GLU A 297 -6.10 -17.13 8.82
N ILE A 298 -6.10 -15.83 9.09
CA ILE A 298 -5.81 -14.81 8.07
C ILE A 298 -4.43 -14.19 8.31
N THR A 299 -3.59 -14.23 7.30
CA THR A 299 -2.40 -13.38 7.17
C THR A 299 -2.74 -12.20 6.27
N LEU A 300 -2.88 -11.00 6.86
CA LEU A 300 -3.21 -9.76 6.17
C LEU A 300 -1.92 -8.98 5.89
N VAL A 301 -1.62 -8.72 4.63
CA VAL A 301 -0.41 -8.00 4.23
C VAL A 301 -0.77 -6.69 3.54
N GLY A 302 -0.29 -5.56 4.07
CA GLY A 302 -0.42 -4.24 3.48
C GLY A 302 0.92 -3.68 3.02
N HIS A 303 1.14 -3.55 1.71
CA HIS A 303 2.33 -2.87 1.16
C HIS A 303 2.03 -1.41 0.88
N SER A 304 2.84 -0.48 1.41
CA SER A 304 2.68 0.96 1.15
C SER A 304 1.25 1.43 1.43
N MET A 305 0.51 1.95 0.45
CA MET A 305 -0.90 2.35 0.62
C MET A 305 -1.83 1.19 0.99
N GLY A 306 -1.44 -0.06 0.71
CA GLY A 306 -2.16 -1.25 1.17
C GLY A 306 -2.29 -1.31 2.68
N ALA A 307 -1.34 -0.74 3.44
CA ALA A 307 -1.43 -0.67 4.90
C ALA A 307 -2.58 0.22 5.40
N ILE A 308 -2.94 1.27 4.64
CA ILE A 308 -4.10 2.12 4.95
C ILE A 308 -5.39 1.29 4.92
N ILE A 309 -5.50 0.44 3.90
CA ILE A 309 -6.65 -0.45 3.72
C ILE A 309 -6.61 -1.56 4.77
N ALA A 310 -5.45 -2.12 5.07
CA ALA A 310 -5.30 -3.16 6.09
C ALA A 310 -5.78 -2.67 7.46
N ASN A 311 -5.36 -1.47 7.87
CA ASN A 311 -5.83 -0.84 9.11
C ASN A 311 -7.34 -0.59 9.11
N ASP A 312 -7.91 -0.09 8.02
CA ASP A 312 -9.36 0.06 7.91
C ASP A 312 -10.08 -1.29 8.05
N ILE A 313 -9.54 -2.35 7.46
CA ILE A 313 -10.14 -3.69 7.49
C ILE A 313 -10.11 -4.32 8.88
N VAL A 314 -8.99 -4.23 9.59
CA VAL A 314 -8.88 -4.76 10.96
C VAL A 314 -9.88 -4.07 11.88
N ASN A 315 -10.06 -2.75 11.73
CA ASN A 315 -11.02 -1.98 12.52
C ASN A 315 -12.48 -2.28 12.15
N ILE A 316 -12.80 -2.53 10.89
CA ILE A 316 -14.17 -2.79 10.42
C ILE A 316 -14.61 -4.24 10.68
N PHE A 317 -13.67 -5.19 10.61
CA PHE A 317 -13.93 -6.63 10.75
C PHE A 317 -13.17 -7.25 11.93
N PRO A 318 -13.38 -6.75 13.17
CA PRO A 318 -12.66 -7.24 14.34
C PRO A 318 -13.04 -8.67 14.75
N ASP A 319 -14.09 -9.24 14.14
CA ASP A 319 -14.54 -10.61 14.35
C ASP A 319 -13.75 -11.65 13.54
N LEU A 320 -12.96 -11.22 12.54
CA LEU A 320 -12.19 -12.14 11.71
C LEU A 320 -10.91 -12.63 12.41
N PRO A 321 -10.50 -13.89 12.18
CA PRO A 321 -9.36 -14.51 12.86
C PRO A 321 -8.04 -14.12 12.19
N PHE A 322 -7.60 -12.88 12.37
CA PHE A 322 -6.27 -12.46 11.93
C PHE A 322 -5.21 -13.15 12.79
N ASN A 323 -4.42 -14.04 12.21
CA ASN A 323 -3.25 -14.60 12.88
C ASN A 323 -2.06 -13.64 12.73
N ARG A 324 -1.88 -13.08 11.54
CA ARG A 324 -0.76 -12.17 11.24
C ARG A 324 -1.23 -10.93 10.48
N ILE A 325 -0.69 -9.78 10.86
CA ILE A 325 -0.84 -8.52 10.14
C ILE A 325 0.55 -8.00 9.81
N VAL A 326 0.87 -7.88 8.52
CA VAL A 326 2.21 -7.48 8.05
C VAL A 326 2.11 -6.19 7.24
N HIS A 327 2.74 -5.14 7.73
CA HIS A 327 2.91 -3.89 7.02
C HIS A 327 4.29 -3.83 6.39
N MET A 328 4.34 -3.61 5.08
CA MET A 328 5.59 -3.49 4.34
C MET A 328 5.72 -2.06 3.83
N ALA A 329 6.75 -1.34 4.28
CA ALA A 329 6.99 0.05 3.90
C ALA A 329 5.69 0.88 3.94
N SER A 330 4.97 0.82 5.06
CA SER A 330 3.64 1.40 5.24
C SER A 330 3.61 2.89 4.88
N ALA A 331 2.71 3.25 3.96
CA ALA A 331 2.40 4.64 3.61
C ALA A 331 1.29 5.22 4.49
N ASP A 332 0.81 4.44 5.46
CA ASP A 332 -0.19 4.88 6.42
C ASP A 332 0.46 5.64 7.58
N SER A 333 -0.30 6.53 8.21
CA SER A 333 0.18 7.27 9.39
C SER A 333 0.27 6.37 10.62
N ILE A 334 1.19 6.70 11.53
CA ILE A 334 1.27 6.07 12.86
C ILE A 334 -0.05 6.22 13.61
N ARG A 335 -0.69 7.39 13.54
CA ARG A 335 -1.99 7.68 14.15
C ARG A 335 -3.04 6.66 13.70
N ASN A 336 -3.20 6.46 12.39
CA ASN A 336 -4.19 5.52 11.87
C ASN A 336 -3.91 4.07 12.32
N PHE A 337 -2.65 3.66 12.46
CA PHE A 337 -2.29 2.36 13.05
C PHE A 337 -2.72 2.25 14.52
N ILE A 338 -2.36 3.23 15.34
CA ILE A 338 -2.69 3.30 16.78
C ILE A 338 -4.21 3.33 16.98
N GLU A 339 -4.95 4.06 16.16
CA GLU A 339 -6.39 4.23 16.33
C GLU A 339 -7.20 3.04 15.81
N LYS A 340 -6.70 2.30 14.81
CA LYS A 340 -7.49 1.26 14.12
C LYS A 340 -7.03 -0.17 14.36
N THR A 341 -5.73 -0.40 14.45
CA THR A 341 -5.17 -1.76 14.53
C THR A 341 -4.68 -2.10 15.91
N GLN A 342 -4.05 -1.16 16.63
CA GLN A 342 -3.63 -1.42 18.01
C GLN A 342 -4.78 -1.90 18.93
N PRO A 343 -6.01 -1.34 18.88
CA PRO A 343 -7.11 -1.82 19.72
C PRO A 343 -7.47 -3.29 19.42
N TYR A 344 -7.36 -3.72 18.16
CA TYR A 344 -7.56 -5.11 17.80
C TYR A 344 -6.46 -6.00 18.41
N LEU A 345 -5.20 -5.59 18.33
CA LEU A 345 -4.05 -6.34 18.86
C LEU A 345 -4.12 -6.49 20.39
N VAL A 346 -4.60 -5.47 21.10
CA VAL A 346 -4.83 -5.52 22.55
C VAL A 346 -5.91 -6.56 22.89
N ASN A 347 -6.97 -6.65 22.09
CA ASN A 347 -8.04 -7.62 22.30
C ASN A 347 -7.73 -9.03 21.78
N ASN A 348 -6.69 -9.17 20.94
CA ASN A 348 -6.28 -10.42 20.32
C ASN A 348 -4.77 -10.64 20.50
N PRO A 349 -4.30 -10.97 21.73
CA PRO A 349 -2.87 -11.08 22.04
C PRO A 349 -2.14 -12.18 21.25
N ASN A 350 -2.88 -13.14 20.67
CA ASN A 350 -2.31 -14.18 19.81
C ASN A 350 -2.00 -13.67 18.39
N THR A 351 -2.66 -12.61 17.93
CA THR A 351 -2.40 -12.02 16.61
C THR A 351 -1.06 -11.29 16.63
N GLN A 352 -0.17 -11.63 15.70
CA GLN A 352 1.14 -10.98 15.57
C GLN A 352 1.11 -9.87 14.51
N PHE A 353 1.59 -8.69 14.87
CA PHE A 353 1.75 -7.56 13.97
C PHE A 353 3.22 -7.31 13.65
N TYR A 354 3.56 -7.18 12.37
CA TYR A 354 4.91 -6.88 11.90
C TYR A 354 4.92 -5.61 11.06
N ASN A 355 5.74 -4.64 11.43
CA ASN A 355 5.98 -3.45 10.62
C ASN A 355 7.39 -3.48 10.04
N LEU A 356 7.47 -3.71 8.73
CA LEU A 356 8.72 -3.88 8.01
C LEU A 356 9.15 -2.59 7.34
N MET A 357 10.37 -2.16 7.63
CA MET A 357 10.93 -0.86 7.25
C MET A 357 12.31 -1.05 6.63
N LEU A 358 12.70 -0.14 5.75
CA LEU A 358 14.07 -0.09 5.24
C LEU A 358 14.98 0.69 6.18
N HIS A 359 16.28 0.40 6.11
CA HIS A 359 17.30 1.24 6.72
C HIS A 359 17.13 2.71 6.28
N PRO A 360 17.25 3.70 7.20
CA PRO A 360 17.07 5.13 6.87
C PRO A 360 17.90 5.61 5.68
N LEU A 361 19.14 5.14 5.57
CA LEU A 361 20.01 5.46 4.43
C LEU A 361 19.47 4.93 3.09
N ASN A 362 18.84 3.74 3.06
CA ASN A 362 18.21 3.22 1.83
C ASN A 362 16.98 4.05 1.45
N GLU A 363 16.19 4.46 2.44
CA GLU A 363 15.05 5.37 2.24
C GLU A 363 15.51 6.71 1.66
N ASP A 364 16.50 7.36 2.27
CA ASP A 364 16.96 8.70 1.85
C ASP A 364 17.61 8.69 0.45
N GLN A 365 18.33 7.61 0.10
CA GLN A 365 19.06 7.51 -1.15
C GLN A 365 18.27 6.86 -2.28
N GLU A 366 17.00 6.49 -2.06
CA GLU A 366 16.18 5.90 -3.12
C GLU A 366 15.99 6.91 -4.26
N GLN A 367 16.26 6.44 -5.48
CA GLN A 367 16.05 7.22 -6.69
C GLN A 367 14.73 6.84 -7.33
N SER A 368 13.81 7.78 -7.38
CA SER A 368 12.54 7.65 -8.08
C SER A 368 12.58 8.33 -9.46
N ALA A 369 11.73 7.87 -10.40
CA ALA A 369 11.57 8.45 -11.75
C ALA A 369 12.88 8.70 -12.52
N TYR A 370 13.81 7.74 -12.52
CA TYR A 370 15.14 7.86 -13.16
C TYR A 370 15.97 9.06 -12.67
N GLY A 371 15.74 9.51 -11.43
CA GLY A 371 16.48 10.60 -10.80
C GLY A 371 15.93 12.00 -11.10
N ALA A 372 14.87 12.12 -11.91
CA ALA A 372 14.19 13.39 -12.22
C ALA A 372 13.28 13.88 -11.09
N ALA A 373 13.05 13.06 -10.07
CA ALA A 373 12.30 13.44 -8.88
C ALA A 373 13.24 13.59 -7.66
N PRO A 374 12.78 14.25 -6.57
CA PRO A 374 13.55 14.40 -5.33
C PRO A 374 14.17 13.08 -4.84
N GLU A 375 15.33 13.18 -4.18
CA GLU A 375 15.89 12.02 -3.47
C GLU A 375 14.95 11.60 -2.33
N GLY A 376 14.93 10.29 -2.09
CA GLY A 376 14.10 9.70 -1.05
C GLY A 376 13.06 8.74 -1.60
N SER A 377 12.66 7.80 -0.76
CA SER A 377 11.55 6.91 -1.03
C SER A 377 10.23 7.70 -1.15
N LEU A 378 9.21 7.04 -1.70
CA LEU A 378 7.85 7.60 -1.71
C LEU A 378 7.36 7.96 -0.29
N LEU A 379 7.83 7.26 0.75
CA LEU A 379 7.46 7.54 2.14
C LEU A 379 8.02 8.87 2.64
N ILE A 380 9.25 9.20 2.25
CA ILE A 380 9.85 10.51 2.52
C ILE A 380 9.02 11.60 1.85
N TRP A 381 8.64 11.40 0.59
CA TRP A 381 7.82 12.38 -0.11
C TRP A 381 6.45 12.56 0.55
N ILE A 382 5.84 11.48 1.04
CA ILE A 382 4.55 11.60 1.76
C ILE A 382 4.69 12.54 2.96
N ASP A 383 5.73 12.36 3.78
CA ASP A 383 5.93 13.22 4.96
C ASP A 383 6.29 14.66 4.56
N TYR A 384 7.25 14.86 3.67
CA TYR A 384 7.86 16.19 3.47
C TYR A 384 7.29 16.99 2.29
N LEU A 385 6.57 16.36 1.36
CA LEU A 385 6.09 17.02 0.14
C LEU A 385 4.58 16.92 -0.05
N LEU A 386 3.97 15.80 0.36
CA LEU A 386 2.56 15.50 0.01
C LEU A 386 1.59 15.75 1.16
N LYS A 387 1.98 15.51 2.42
CA LYS A 387 1.07 15.69 3.56
C LYS A 387 1.44 16.81 4.50
N ASN A 388 2.73 17.11 4.68
CA ASN A 388 3.23 18.07 5.66
C ASN A 388 2.62 17.85 7.07
N PRO A 389 2.90 16.69 7.71
CA PRO A 389 2.24 16.29 8.94
C PRO A 389 2.55 17.25 10.11
N GLU A 390 1.50 17.68 10.81
CA GLU A 390 1.60 18.60 11.96
C GLU A 390 2.26 17.95 13.18
N THR A 391 2.13 16.63 13.35
CA THR A 391 2.66 15.89 14.49
C THR A 391 3.40 14.62 14.08
N THR A 392 4.25 14.10 14.97
CA THR A 392 4.94 12.82 14.77
C THR A 392 3.98 11.66 14.50
N LEU A 393 2.78 11.66 15.10
CA LEU A 393 1.78 10.62 14.87
C LEU A 393 1.20 10.67 13.45
N ASP A 394 1.21 11.83 12.79
CA ASP A 394 0.67 11.99 11.44
C ASP A 394 1.67 11.57 10.35
N ARG A 395 2.93 11.32 10.74
CA ARG A 395 3.97 10.78 9.87
C ARG A 395 3.74 9.31 9.52
N VAL A 396 4.27 8.88 8.39
CA VAL A 396 4.10 7.49 7.93
C VAL A 396 4.80 6.48 8.83
N SER A 397 4.13 5.35 9.10
CA SER A 397 4.62 4.31 10.00
C SER A 397 5.67 3.39 9.37
N GLY A 398 5.82 3.42 8.04
CA GLY A 398 6.77 2.57 7.31
C GLY A 398 8.23 3.02 7.36
N ARG A 399 8.56 4.07 8.13
CA ARG A 399 9.91 4.62 8.25
C ARG A 399 10.42 4.49 9.67
N TRP A 400 11.63 3.94 9.84
CA TRP A 400 12.29 3.85 11.14
C TRP A 400 12.43 5.21 11.83
N GLU A 401 12.81 6.24 11.06
CA GLU A 401 12.98 7.61 11.56
C GLU A 401 11.71 8.21 12.18
N ASN A 402 10.53 7.69 11.82
CA ASN A 402 9.27 8.07 12.42
C ASN A 402 8.89 7.09 13.55
N MET A 403 9.00 5.79 13.27
CA MET A 403 8.53 4.74 14.17
C MET A 403 9.29 4.70 15.51
N LYS A 404 10.59 5.00 15.51
CA LYS A 404 11.42 5.01 16.72
C LYS A 404 10.90 5.94 17.83
N TRP A 405 10.21 7.03 17.47
CA TRP A 405 9.68 7.99 18.44
C TRP A 405 8.44 7.51 19.17
N VAL A 406 7.75 6.51 18.62
CA VAL A 406 6.48 6.00 19.14
C VAL A 406 6.62 4.60 19.72
N VAL A 407 7.79 3.97 19.61
CA VAL A 407 8.12 2.71 20.29
C VAL A 407 7.73 2.73 21.78
N PRO A 408 8.03 3.78 22.58
CA PRO A 408 7.61 3.82 23.98
C PRO A 408 6.10 3.70 24.20
N LEU A 409 5.28 4.17 23.24
CA LEU A 409 3.81 4.10 23.29
C LEU A 409 3.27 2.70 23.00
N LEU A 410 4.07 1.82 22.40
CA LEU A 410 3.72 0.46 22.03
C LEU A 410 4.33 -0.60 22.96
N SER A 411 5.02 -0.15 24.02
CA SER A 411 5.84 -1.02 24.88
C SER A 411 5.04 -2.05 25.68
N ARG A 412 3.71 -1.91 25.75
CA ARG A 412 2.84 -2.83 26.50
C ARG A 412 2.40 -4.03 25.67
N GLU A 413 2.53 -3.94 24.35
CA GLU A 413 2.03 -4.92 23.39
C GLU A 413 3.16 -5.84 22.92
N GLN A 414 3.20 -7.05 23.48
CA GLN A 414 4.22 -8.06 23.14
C GLN A 414 4.04 -8.67 21.74
N ASN A 415 2.87 -8.47 21.13
CA ASN A 415 2.52 -9.00 19.81
C ASN A 415 2.75 -7.99 18.68
N ILE A 416 3.47 -6.89 18.96
CA ILE A 416 3.93 -5.92 17.97
C ILE A 416 5.43 -6.13 17.75
N HIS A 417 5.82 -6.19 16.48
CA HIS A 417 7.17 -6.48 16.04
C HIS A 417 7.62 -5.46 14.99
N LEU A 418 8.80 -4.88 15.16
CA LEU A 418 9.39 -3.93 14.21
C LEU A 418 10.58 -4.58 13.52
N LYS A 419 10.54 -4.70 12.18
CA LYS A 419 11.68 -5.20 11.41
C LYS A 419 12.31 -4.06 10.63
N LEU A 420 13.61 -3.88 10.84
CA LEU A 420 14.46 -2.97 10.09
C LEU A 420 15.40 -3.77 9.19
N PHE A 421 15.16 -3.71 7.88
CA PHE A 421 16.06 -4.31 6.89
C PHE A 421 17.37 -3.54 6.81
N GLY A 422 18.45 -4.30 6.70
CA GLY A 422 19.83 -3.86 6.79
C GLY A 422 20.36 -3.23 5.51
N LEU A 423 21.59 -2.73 5.58
CA LEU A 423 22.28 -2.22 4.40
C LEU A 423 22.98 -3.34 3.66
N ARG A 424 22.54 -3.64 2.43
CA ARG A 424 23.17 -4.64 1.55
C ARG A 424 23.32 -6.02 2.20
N GLN A 425 22.38 -6.37 3.07
CA GLN A 425 22.34 -7.65 3.74
C GLN A 425 21.78 -8.72 2.80
N MET A 426 22.26 -9.95 2.93
CA MET A 426 21.76 -11.10 2.20
C MET A 426 20.87 -11.92 3.12
N MET A 427 19.80 -12.45 2.56
CA MET A 427 18.90 -13.38 3.23
C MET A 427 18.65 -14.60 2.34
N ALA A 428 18.18 -15.69 2.94
CA ALA A 428 17.85 -16.93 2.25
C ALA A 428 16.55 -17.49 2.82
N TYR A 429 15.81 -18.23 2.01
CA TYR A 429 14.66 -19.00 2.48
C TYR A 429 15.10 -20.41 2.87
N GLU A 430 14.42 -21.03 3.82
CA GLU A 430 14.80 -22.35 4.33
C GLU A 430 14.72 -23.46 3.27
N ASP A 431 13.80 -23.34 2.32
CA ASP A 431 13.66 -24.25 1.17
C ASP A 431 14.73 -24.05 0.09
N ALA A 432 15.51 -22.98 0.17
CA ALA A 432 16.54 -22.63 -0.78
C ALA A 432 17.80 -22.04 -0.08
N PRO A 433 18.44 -22.78 0.84
CA PRO A 433 19.52 -22.24 1.69
C PRO A 433 20.77 -21.87 0.88
N ASN A 434 20.94 -22.48 -0.30
CA ASN A 434 22.03 -22.18 -1.23
C ASN A 434 21.74 -20.99 -2.16
N GLN A 435 20.53 -20.42 -2.09
CA GLN A 435 20.13 -19.26 -2.86
C GLN A 435 19.99 -18.07 -1.91
N SER A 436 21.01 -17.24 -1.86
CA SER A 436 20.94 -15.97 -1.15
C SER A 436 20.47 -14.87 -2.08
N PHE A 437 19.65 -13.97 -1.55
CA PHE A 437 19.16 -12.80 -2.24
C PHE A 437 19.39 -11.58 -1.38
N LEU A 438 19.58 -10.44 -2.04
CA LEU A 438 19.70 -9.16 -1.35
C LEU A 438 18.38 -8.87 -0.64
N GLU A 439 18.44 -8.43 0.61
CA GLU A 439 17.30 -7.85 1.32
C GLU A 439 16.71 -6.65 0.55
N PRO A 440 15.44 -6.28 0.80
CA PRO A 440 14.87 -5.05 0.25
C PRO A 440 15.79 -3.85 0.46
N THR A 441 16.10 -3.13 -0.61
CA THR A 441 16.88 -1.87 -0.56
C THR A 441 16.11 -0.67 -1.07
N LYS A 442 14.95 -0.91 -1.68
CA LYS A 442 14.04 0.10 -2.24
C LYS A 442 12.62 -0.18 -1.81
N HIS A 443 11.81 0.88 -1.75
CA HIS A 443 10.39 0.81 -1.39
C HIS A 443 9.60 -0.22 -2.22
N GLY A 444 9.93 -0.33 -3.51
CA GLY A 444 9.30 -1.28 -4.43
C GLY A 444 9.75 -2.73 -4.27
N ASP A 445 10.87 -3.00 -3.59
CA ASP A 445 11.50 -4.33 -3.55
C ASP A 445 10.67 -5.33 -2.75
N PHE A 446 9.98 -4.90 -1.68
CA PHE A 446 9.19 -5.77 -0.80
C PHE A 446 8.25 -6.72 -1.56
N GLY A 447 7.59 -6.23 -2.62
CA GLY A 447 6.67 -7.01 -3.42
C GLY A 447 7.33 -8.10 -4.28
N ASN A 448 8.66 -8.23 -4.28
CA ASN A 448 9.40 -9.23 -5.05
C ASN A 448 9.70 -10.51 -4.28
N TYR A 449 9.47 -10.52 -2.96
CA TYR A 449 9.82 -11.58 -2.03
C TYR A 449 8.60 -12.41 -1.60
N LYS A 450 8.84 -13.59 -1.00
CA LYS A 450 7.82 -14.41 -0.34
C LYS A 450 7.48 -13.79 1.02
N PHE A 451 6.79 -12.65 1.00
CA PHE A 451 6.55 -11.83 2.19
C PHE A 451 5.60 -12.44 3.23
N TRP A 452 5.01 -13.60 2.93
CA TRP A 452 4.17 -14.38 3.85
C TRP A 452 4.98 -15.39 4.67
N ARG A 453 6.29 -15.47 4.44
CA ARG A 453 7.21 -16.36 5.17
C ARG A 453 7.94 -15.65 6.28
N GLU A 454 8.15 -16.36 7.39
CA GLU A 454 8.77 -15.83 8.60
C GLU A 454 10.22 -15.41 8.35
N GLU A 455 10.93 -16.12 7.47
CA GLU A 455 12.27 -15.74 7.03
C GLU A 455 12.31 -14.36 6.37
N PHE A 456 11.20 -13.84 5.85
CA PHE A 456 11.14 -12.50 5.31
C PHE A 456 10.80 -11.45 6.35
N PHE A 457 9.83 -11.70 7.23
CA PHE A 457 9.34 -10.67 8.15
C PHE A 457 9.94 -10.71 9.56
N TRP A 458 10.70 -11.77 9.92
CA TRP A 458 11.22 -11.93 11.28
C TRP A 458 12.59 -12.57 11.44
N ARG A 459 13.06 -13.40 10.49
CA ARG A 459 14.46 -13.88 10.46
C ARG A 459 15.27 -13.10 9.43
#